data_AF-A0A9E0LM63-F1
#
_entry.id   AF-A0A9E0LM63-F1
#
_cell.length_a   1.000
_cell.length_b   1.000
_cell.length_c   1.000
_cell.angle_alpha   90.00
_cell.angle_beta   90.00
_cell.angle_gamma   90.00
#
_symmetry.space_group_name_H-M   'P 1'
#
loop_
_entity.id
_entity.type
_entity.pdbx_description
1 polymer ?
#
loop_
_entity_poly.entity_id
_entity_poly.type
_entity_poly.pdbx_seq_one_letter_code
_entity_poly.pdbx_strand_id
1 'polypeptide(L)'
;MKKLLIPLVIIGLLGFMVFAFYAFNMFIYNEKQSTDVPVVPYEATLTGEYVCLSSKDKSVPQTMECAFGLKTEAGEQYALNFEEMGDKSQFKTGEIVTLFGTITPLVVLSTDHWQKYDIEGIFSVKASSKK
;
A
#
# COMPACT_ATOMS: atom_id res chain seq x y z
N MET A 1 41.71 -23.66 41.15
CA MET A 1 40.86 -22.44 41.09
C MET A 1 40.96 -21.70 39.76
N LYS A 2 42.15 -21.43 39.20
CA LYS A 2 42.29 -20.68 37.91
C LYS A 2 41.69 -21.36 36.66
N LYS A 3 41.62 -22.70 36.63
CA LYS A 3 41.07 -23.47 35.49
C LYS A 3 39.55 -23.30 35.29
N LEU A 4 38.80 -22.93 36.33
CA LEU A 4 37.35 -22.70 36.25
C LEU A 4 36.99 -21.22 35.97
N LEU A 5 37.95 -20.30 36.16
CA LEU A 5 37.77 -18.87 35.93
C LEU A 5 37.71 -18.52 34.44
N ILE A 6 38.56 -19.14 33.62
CA ILE A 6 38.63 -18.90 32.18
C ILE A 6 37.28 -19.22 31.47
N PRO A 7 36.64 -20.38 31.65
CA PRO A 7 35.35 -20.65 31.01
C PRO A 7 34.23 -19.73 31.51
N LEU A 8 34.28 -19.30 32.77
CA LEU A 8 33.26 -18.40 33.34
C LEU A 8 33.36 -16.99 32.75
N VAL A 9 34.58 -16.49 32.50
CA VAL A 9 34.82 -15.23 31.79
C VAL A 9 34.33 -15.30 30.34
N ILE A 10 34.58 -16.42 29.65
CA ILE A 10 34.13 -16.61 28.26
C ILE A 10 32.60 -16.63 28.19
N ILE A 11 31.93 -17.36 29.09
CA ILE A 11 30.46 -17.41 29.15
C ILE A 11 29.89 -16.02 29.45
N GLY A 12 30.49 -15.28 30.38
CA GLY A 12 30.09 -13.90 30.67
C GLY A 12 30.22 -12.97 29.47
N LEU A 13 31.33 -13.09 28.72
CA LEU A 13 31.59 -12.27 27.54
C LEU A 13 30.64 -12.61 26.37
N LEU A 14 30.35 -13.89 26.17
CA LEU A 14 29.36 -14.33 25.18
C LEU A 14 27.94 -13.86 25.56
N GLY A 15 27.55 -13.99 26.82
CA GLY A 15 26.28 -13.48 27.31
C GLY A 15 26.14 -11.97 27.12
N PHE A 16 27.22 -11.21 27.39
CA PHE A 16 27.26 -9.77 27.16
C PHE A 16 27.14 -9.41 25.67
N MET A 17 27.83 -10.12 24.78
CA MET A 17 27.71 -9.88 23.33
C MET A 17 26.29 -10.13 22.82
N VAL A 18 25.65 -11.22 23.28
CA VAL A 18 24.26 -11.54 22.88
C VAL A 18 23.30 -10.48 23.41
N PHE A 19 23.46 -10.05 24.67
CA PHE A 19 22.65 -9.00 25.25
C PHE A 19 22.81 -7.66 24.52
N ALA A 20 24.07 -7.25 24.25
CA ALA A 20 24.37 -6.04 23.52
C ALA A 20 23.80 -6.07 22.09
N PHE A 21 23.90 -7.22 21.40
CA PHE A 21 23.30 -7.41 20.09
C PHE A 21 21.77 -7.26 20.13
N TYR A 22 21.10 -7.88 21.11
CA TYR A 22 19.65 -7.78 21.24
C TYR A 22 19.19 -6.34 21.56
N ALA A 23 19.86 -5.68 22.51
CA ALA A 23 19.55 -4.30 22.88
C ALA A 23 19.77 -3.33 21.72
N PHE A 24 20.86 -3.48 20.97
CA PHE A 24 21.15 -2.66 19.80
C PHE A 24 20.11 -2.89 18.69
N ASN A 25 19.74 -4.14 18.40
CA ASN A 25 18.69 -4.41 17.43
C ASN A 25 17.36 -3.79 17.86
N MET A 26 16.95 -3.94 19.12
CA MET A 26 15.72 -3.35 19.65
C MET A 26 15.70 -1.83 19.51
N PHE A 27 16.83 -1.16 19.78
CA PHE A 27 16.97 0.28 19.58
C PHE A 27 16.77 0.68 18.11
N ILE A 28 17.42 -0.02 17.17
CA ILE A 28 17.28 0.23 15.73
C ILE A 28 15.85 -0.03 15.25
N TYR A 29 15.16 -1.05 15.77
CA TYR A 29 13.76 -1.29 15.43
C TYR A 29 12.85 -0.13 15.85
N ASN A 30 13.08 0.44 17.04
CA ASN A 30 12.29 1.56 17.54
C ASN A 30 12.54 2.85 16.75
N GLU A 31 13.78 3.14 16.31
CA GLU A 31 14.07 4.32 15.49
C GLU A 31 13.49 4.22 14.06
N LYS A 32 13.35 3.00 13.52
CA LYS A 32 12.77 2.80 12.17
C LYS A 32 11.25 2.93 12.13
N GLN A 33 10.58 3.08 13.28
CA GLN A 33 9.14 3.37 13.36
C GLN A 33 8.84 4.87 13.43
N SER A 34 9.49 5.68 12.60
CA SER A 34 8.99 7.04 12.34
C SER A 34 7.80 6.95 11.37
N THR A 35 6.62 6.65 11.92
CA THR A 35 5.33 6.67 11.21
C THR A 35 4.87 8.12 11.01
N ASP A 36 5.64 8.88 10.24
CA ASP A 36 5.26 10.23 9.85
C ASP A 36 5.89 10.59 8.50
N VAL A 37 5.85 9.64 7.56
CA VAL A 37 5.97 10.00 6.14
C VAL A 37 4.62 10.61 5.78
N PRO A 38 4.54 11.92 5.49
CA PRO A 38 3.29 12.50 5.05
C PRO A 38 2.88 11.77 3.77
N VAL A 39 1.74 11.07 3.84
CA VAL A 39 1.20 10.29 2.74
C VAL A 39 0.60 11.28 1.73
N VAL A 40 1.47 11.94 0.98
CA VAL A 40 1.08 12.95 -0.01
C VAL A 40 0.65 12.29 -1.32
N PRO A 41 -0.19 12.98 -2.13
CA PRO A 41 -0.44 12.55 -3.48
C PRO A 41 0.87 12.43 -4.29
N TYR A 42 0.98 11.42 -5.14
CA TYR A 42 2.17 11.17 -5.94
C TYR A 42 1.85 10.69 -7.35
N GLU A 43 2.73 10.96 -8.32
CA GLU A 43 2.58 10.46 -9.69
C GLU A 43 2.99 8.98 -9.77
N ALA A 44 2.19 8.18 -10.47
CA ALA A 44 2.43 6.76 -10.63
C ALA A 44 2.00 6.26 -12.02
N THR A 45 2.63 5.17 -12.44
CA THR A 45 2.18 4.33 -13.55
C THR A 45 1.77 2.99 -12.97
N LEU A 46 0.50 2.61 -13.08
CA LEU A 46 0.01 1.33 -12.62
C LEU A 46 -0.50 0.50 -13.80
N THR A 47 -0.23 -0.80 -13.74
CA THR A 47 -0.80 -1.79 -14.66
C THR A 47 -1.72 -2.71 -13.87
N GLY A 48 -2.91 -2.97 -14.42
CA GLY A 48 -3.89 -3.81 -13.76
C GLY A 48 -5.12 -4.05 -14.60
N GLU A 49 -6.05 -4.81 -14.03
CA GLU A 49 -7.35 -5.08 -14.62
C GLU A 49 -8.31 -3.91 -14.35
N TYR A 50 -8.97 -3.42 -15.38
CA TYR A 50 -10.05 -2.44 -15.26
C TYR A 50 -11.32 -3.12 -14.74
N VAL A 51 -11.76 -2.77 -13.54
CA VAL A 51 -12.83 -3.47 -12.81
C VAL A 51 -13.93 -2.52 -12.32
N CYS A 52 -15.08 -3.08 -11.99
CA CYS A 52 -16.05 -2.40 -11.14
C CYS A 52 -15.70 -2.67 -9.67
N LEU A 53 -15.48 -1.61 -8.90
CA LEU A 53 -15.15 -1.73 -7.49
C LEU A 53 -16.30 -2.38 -6.73
N SER A 54 -15.95 -3.36 -5.89
CA SER A 54 -16.90 -4.02 -5.01
C SER A 54 -17.09 -3.19 -3.73
N SER A 55 -18.33 -2.98 -3.33
CA SER A 55 -18.65 -2.43 -2.00
C SER A 55 -18.10 -3.35 -0.90
N LYS A 56 -17.59 -2.75 0.18
CA LYS A 56 -17.21 -3.48 1.42
C LYS A 56 -18.41 -4.18 2.04
N ASP A 57 -19.56 -3.51 2.00
CA ASP A 57 -20.81 -4.08 2.46
C ASP A 57 -21.45 -4.90 1.34
N LYS A 58 -21.40 -6.23 1.48
CA LYS A 58 -21.99 -7.21 0.55
C LYS A 58 -23.49 -7.39 0.74
N SER A 59 -24.07 -6.78 1.78
CA SER A 59 -25.51 -6.84 2.06
C SER A 59 -26.32 -5.82 1.24
N VAL A 60 -25.67 -4.79 0.70
CA VAL A 60 -26.27 -3.85 -0.24
C VAL A 60 -26.09 -4.41 -1.64
N PRO A 61 -27.17 -4.69 -2.39
CA PRO A 61 -27.07 -5.06 -3.80
C PRO A 61 -26.26 -3.99 -4.52
N GLN A 62 -25.23 -4.37 -5.28
CA GLN A 62 -24.55 -3.42 -6.15
C GLN A 62 -25.63 -2.79 -7.04
N THR A 63 -25.90 -1.50 -6.85
CA THR A 63 -26.74 -0.75 -7.76
C THR A 63 -26.07 -0.78 -9.13
N MET A 64 -26.82 -0.61 -10.22
CA MET A 64 -26.29 -0.71 -11.59
C MET A 64 -25.25 0.37 -11.97
N GLU A 65 -24.76 1.14 -10.99
CA GLU A 65 -23.72 2.14 -11.15
C GLU A 65 -22.37 1.52 -10.80
N CYS A 66 -21.63 1.12 -11.83
CA CYS A 66 -20.25 0.65 -11.70
C CYS A 66 -19.33 1.80 -11.27
N ALA A 67 -18.79 1.75 -10.06
CA ALA A 67 -17.67 2.60 -9.67
C ALA A 67 -16.39 2.04 -10.29
N PHE A 68 -15.76 2.81 -11.18
CA PHE A 68 -14.60 2.36 -11.93
C PHE A 68 -13.37 2.21 -11.04
N GLY A 69 -12.66 1.09 -11.19
CA GLY A 69 -11.46 0.79 -10.44
C GLY A 69 -10.39 0.10 -11.26
N LEU A 70 -9.19 0.07 -10.71
CA LEU A 70 -8.05 -0.70 -11.21
C LEU A 70 -7.64 -1.70 -10.13
N LYS A 71 -7.54 -2.97 -10.51
CA LYS A 71 -6.98 -4.02 -9.66
C LYS A 71 -5.58 -4.37 -10.14
N THR A 72 -4.56 -4.11 -9.32
CA THR A 72 -3.17 -4.45 -9.65
C THR A 72 -2.93 -5.96 -9.53
N GLU A 73 -1.82 -6.44 -10.09
CA GLU A 73 -1.41 -7.85 -9.94
C GLU A 73 -1.13 -8.23 -8.46
N ALA A 74 -0.75 -7.25 -7.64
CA ALA A 74 -0.58 -7.41 -6.19
C ALA A 74 -1.92 -7.54 -5.44
N GLY A 75 -3.05 -7.31 -6.11
CA GLY A 75 -4.40 -7.38 -5.54
C GLY A 75 -4.91 -6.07 -4.95
N GLU A 76 -4.10 -5.00 -4.98
CA GLU A 76 -4.50 -3.66 -4.55
C GLU A 76 -5.57 -3.10 -5.49
N GLN A 77 -6.50 -2.33 -4.93
CA GLN A 77 -7.58 -1.71 -5.70
C GLN A 77 -7.51 -0.20 -5.57
N TYR A 78 -7.68 0.50 -6.69
CA TYR A 78 -7.70 1.95 -6.75
C TYR A 78 -8.99 2.42 -7.42
N ALA A 79 -9.62 3.45 -6.89
CA ALA A 79 -10.72 4.13 -7.59
C ALA A 79 -10.17 4.98 -8.73
N LEU A 80 -10.76 4.89 -9.91
CA LEU A 80 -10.30 5.63 -11.07
C LEU A 80 -11.11 6.92 -11.24
N ASN A 81 -10.42 8.05 -11.21
CA ASN A 81 -10.97 9.33 -11.66
C ASN A 81 -10.40 9.66 -13.05
N PHE A 82 -11.30 9.90 -14.02
CA PHE A 82 -10.94 10.19 -15.41
C PHE A 82 -11.32 11.61 -15.84
N GLU A 83 -11.68 12.49 -14.90
CA GLU A 83 -12.03 13.89 -15.20
C GLU A 83 -10.94 14.60 -16.03
N GLU A 84 -9.66 14.30 -15.78
CA GLU A 84 -8.53 14.91 -16.49
C GLU A 84 -8.33 14.36 -17.91
N MET A 85 -8.73 13.11 -18.18
CA MET A 85 -8.57 12.46 -19.49
C MET A 85 -9.76 12.70 -20.43
N GLY A 86 -10.94 12.99 -19.88
CA GLY A 86 -12.15 13.32 -20.63
C GLY A 86 -12.89 12.11 -21.23
N ASP A 87 -12.23 11.24 -22.00
CA ASP A 87 -12.86 10.09 -22.67
C ASP A 87 -12.53 8.75 -22.00
N LYS A 88 -13.58 8.08 -21.50
CA LYS A 88 -13.51 6.76 -20.83
C LYS A 88 -13.99 5.62 -21.73
N SER A 89 -14.53 5.92 -22.91
CA SER A 89 -15.19 4.95 -23.80
C SER A 89 -14.24 3.87 -24.33
N GLN A 90 -12.94 4.14 -24.28
CA GLN A 90 -11.91 3.18 -24.62
C GLN A 90 -11.83 2.02 -23.61
N PHE A 91 -12.33 2.17 -22.37
CA PHE A 91 -12.12 1.16 -21.34
C PHE A 91 -13.25 0.12 -21.25
N LYS A 92 -12.88 -1.17 -21.19
CA LYS A 92 -13.81 -2.30 -21.03
C LYS A 92 -13.46 -3.09 -19.77
N THR A 93 -14.46 -3.34 -18.94
CA THR A 93 -14.30 -4.15 -17.72
C THR A 93 -13.68 -5.50 -18.06
N GLY A 94 -12.65 -5.89 -17.30
CA GLY A 94 -11.88 -7.12 -17.50
C GLY A 94 -10.67 -6.99 -18.42
N GLU A 95 -10.43 -5.82 -19.03
CA GLU A 95 -9.21 -5.61 -19.82
C GLU A 95 -8.02 -5.21 -18.94
N ILE A 96 -6.81 -5.61 -19.34
CA ILE A 96 -5.57 -5.15 -18.71
C ILE A 96 -5.18 -3.80 -19.32
N VAL A 97 -5.00 -2.80 -18.46
CA VAL A 97 -4.61 -1.44 -18.86
C VAL A 97 -3.40 -0.96 -18.09
N THR A 98 -2.60 -0.13 -18.74
CA THR A 98 -1.55 0.66 -18.10
C THR A 98 -1.99 2.12 -18.07
N LEU A 99 -2.11 2.68 -16.87
CA LEU A 99 -2.59 4.02 -16.62
C LEU A 99 -1.51 4.86 -15.94
N PHE A 100 -1.44 6.13 -16.29
CA PHE A 100 -0.53 7.11 -15.70
C PHE A 100 -1.32 8.28 -15.11
N GLY A 101 -0.92 8.74 -13.92
CA GLY A 101 -1.56 9.88 -13.26
C GLY A 101 -1.15 10.05 -11.81
N THR A 102 -2.02 10.68 -11.01
CA THR A 102 -1.75 10.99 -9.60
C THR A 102 -2.55 10.07 -8.68
N ILE A 103 -1.91 9.40 -7.74
CA ILE A 103 -2.57 8.65 -6.67
C ILE A 103 -2.72 9.56 -5.46
N THR A 104 -3.95 9.71 -4.98
CA THR A 104 -4.28 10.32 -3.69
C THR A 104 -4.68 9.21 -2.73
N PRO A 105 -3.83 8.87 -1.74
CA PRO A 105 -4.10 7.75 -0.83
C PRO A 105 -5.35 7.97 0.02
N LEU A 106 -6.05 6.88 0.35
CA LEU A 106 -7.33 6.96 1.07
C LEU A 106 -7.19 7.64 2.45
N VAL A 107 -6.04 7.46 3.11
CA VAL A 107 -5.76 8.03 4.44
C VAL A 107 -5.75 9.55 4.48
N VAL A 108 -5.55 10.22 3.33
CA VAL A 108 -5.61 11.69 3.23
C VAL A 108 -6.92 12.21 2.65
N LEU A 109 -7.84 11.32 2.24
CA LEU A 109 -9.16 11.71 1.77
C LEU A 109 -10.08 11.92 2.97
N SER A 110 -10.54 13.17 3.15
CA SER A 110 -11.41 13.58 4.25
C SER A 110 -12.89 13.17 4.10
N THR A 111 -13.22 12.30 3.14
CA THR A 111 -14.62 12.03 2.77
C THR A 111 -14.99 10.55 2.89
N ASP A 112 -16.15 10.29 3.51
CA ASP A 112 -16.66 8.94 3.75
C ASP A 112 -17.18 8.24 2.48
N HIS A 113 -17.39 9.00 1.39
CA HIS A 113 -17.94 8.48 0.13
C HIS A 113 -17.12 7.31 -0.44
N TRP A 114 -15.80 7.38 -0.32
CA TRP A 114 -14.88 6.38 -0.85
C TRP A 114 -14.55 5.26 0.15
N GLN A 115 -14.83 5.48 1.44
CA GLN A 115 -14.57 4.49 2.49
C GLN A 115 -15.45 3.24 2.36
N LYS A 116 -16.56 3.32 1.62
CA LYS A 116 -17.45 2.19 1.31
C LYS A 116 -16.83 1.17 0.35
N TYR A 117 -15.74 1.50 -0.34
CA TYR A 117 -15.00 0.59 -1.21
C TYR A 117 -13.70 0.14 -0.54
N ASP A 118 -13.24 -1.05 -0.90
CA ASP A 118 -11.94 -1.59 -0.47
C ASP A 118 -10.86 -1.12 -1.44
N ILE A 119 -10.40 0.11 -1.24
CA ILE A 119 -9.41 0.77 -2.11
C ILE A 119 -8.27 1.39 -1.29
N GLU A 120 -7.08 1.44 -1.89
CA GLU A 120 -5.89 2.08 -1.34
C GLU A 120 -5.88 3.60 -1.55
N GLY A 121 -6.60 4.07 -2.58
CA GLY A 121 -6.70 5.49 -2.90
C GLY A 121 -7.47 5.77 -4.19
N ILE A 122 -7.55 7.05 -4.54
CA ILE A 122 -8.09 7.53 -5.82
C ILE A 122 -6.92 7.77 -6.77
N PHE A 123 -6.96 7.15 -7.94
CA PHE A 123 -6.02 7.35 -9.01
C PHE A 123 -6.64 8.25 -10.09
N SER A 124 -6.17 9.49 -10.13
CA SER A 124 -6.59 10.51 -11.11
C SER A 124 -5.76 10.33 -12.38
N VAL A 125 -6.40 9.80 -13.42
CA VAL A 125 -5.73 9.33 -14.62
C VAL A 125 -5.56 10.46 -15.63
N LYS A 126 -4.32 10.68 -16.05
CA LYS A 126 -3.91 11.70 -17.03
C LYS A 126 -3.72 11.12 -18.43
N ALA A 127 -3.21 9.90 -18.50
CA ALA A 127 -2.92 9.21 -19.75
C ALA A 127 -3.05 7.69 -19.60
N SER A 128 -3.25 7.01 -20.72
CA SER A 128 -3.31 5.55 -20.78
C SER A 128 -2.46 5.04 -21.93
N SER A 129 -1.77 3.92 -21.70
CA SER A 129 -1.15 3.14 -22.77
C SER A 129 -1.91 1.83 -22.89
N LYS A 130 -2.41 1.53 -24.10
CA LYS A 130 -2.91 0.21 -24.45
C LYS A 130 -1.77 -0.58 -25.07
N LYS A 131 -1.59 -1.82 -24.63
CA LYS A 131 -0.66 -2.75 -25.26
C LYS A 131 -1.42 -3.63 -26.25
#